data_AF-A0A6C0C2D6-F1
#
_entry.id   AF-A0A6C0C2D6-F1
#
_cell.length_a   1.000
_cell.length_b   1.000
_cell.length_c   1.000
_cell.angle_alpha   90.00
_cell.angle_beta   90.00
_cell.angle_gamma   90.00
#
_symmetry.space_group_name_H-M   'P 1'
#
loop_
_entity.id
_entity.type
_entity.pdbx_description
1 polymer ?
#
loop_
_entity_poly.entity_id
_entity_poly.type
_entity_poly.pdbx_seq_one_letter_code
_entity_poly.pdbx_strand_id
1 'polypeptide(L)'
;MKFLYIIFQFILLLCIARSDNIPRLWLRIPHYNVNYRVIDFLNNNQINNCFEYMETQTHLKLKCWRENGLINIDIKVNDYTVNDKIYLHVQPYDSIVV
;
A
#
# COMPACT_ATOMS: atom_id res chain seq x y z
N MET A 1 3.69 18.02 39.51
CA MET A 1 4.66 17.06 38.92
C MET A 1 4.00 15.87 38.22
N LYS A 2 3.02 15.17 38.82
CA LYS A 2 2.33 14.04 38.15
C LYS A 2 1.54 14.43 36.89
N PHE A 3 0.93 15.62 36.88
CA PHE A 3 0.16 16.11 35.73
C PHE A 3 1.04 16.41 34.50
N LEU A 4 2.24 16.95 34.71
CA LEU A 4 3.25 17.19 33.66
C LEU A 4 3.72 15.87 33.02
N TYR A 5 3.86 14.82 33.83
CA TYR A 5 4.22 13.48 33.33
C TYR A 5 3.13 12.89 32.43
N ILE A 6 1.85 13.08 32.79
CA ILE A 6 0.70 12.62 31.98
C ILE A 6 0.65 13.37 30.64
N ILE A 7 0.88 14.70 30.65
CA ILE A 7 0.94 15.49 29.41
C ILE A 7 2.10 15.05 28.53
N PHE A 8 3.27 14.78 29.10
CA PHE A 8 4.43 14.29 28.37
C PHE A 8 4.17 12.92 27.72
N GLN A 9 3.52 11.99 28.43
CA GLN A 9 3.11 10.70 27.89
C GLN A 9 2.10 10.83 26.74
N PHE A 10 1.17 11.79 26.83
CA PHE A 10 0.18 12.04 25.78
C PHE A 10 0.81 12.64 24.50
N ILE A 11 1.79 13.53 24.66
CA ILE A 11 2.55 14.11 23.52
C ILE A 11 3.37 13.01 22.83
N LEU A 12 4.00 12.11 23.60
CA LEU A 12 4.77 11.00 23.04
C LEU A 12 3.88 10.06 22.20
N LEU A 13 2.63 9.83 22.64
CA LEU A 13 1.64 9.00 21.96
C LEU A 13 1.22 9.58 20.59
N LEU A 14 1.11 10.91 20.48
CA LEU A 14 0.74 11.60 19.24
C LEU A 14 1.85 11.56 18.19
N CYS A 15 3.12 11.51 18.59
CA CYS A 15 4.26 11.43 17.66
C CYS A 15 4.41 10.06 16.97
N ILE A 16 3.78 9.00 17.50
CA ILE A 16 3.84 7.63 16.93
C ILE A 16 2.74 7.38 15.91
N ALA A 17 1.77 8.30 15.78
CA ALA A 17 0.73 8.25 14.76
C ALA A 17 1.35 8.50 13.37
N ARG A 18 1.89 7.44 12.77
CA ARG A 18 2.34 7.47 11.38
C ARG A 18 1.12 7.65 10.50
N SER A 19 1.07 8.79 9.81
CA SER A 19 0.10 9.02 8.76
C SER A 19 0.48 8.16 7.55
N ASP A 20 -0.48 7.42 7.01
CA ASP A 20 -0.34 6.70 5.73
C ASP A 20 -0.20 7.64 4.52
N ASN A 21 -0.27 8.96 4.75
CA ASN A 21 -0.14 10.01 3.73
C ASN A 21 1.31 10.25 3.29
N ILE A 22 2.17 9.23 3.34
CA ILE A 22 3.48 9.32 2.72
C ILE A 22 3.24 9.28 1.21
N PRO A 23 3.67 10.30 0.44
CA PRO A 23 3.52 10.28 -1.01
C PRO A 23 4.26 9.06 -1.58
N ARG A 24 3.55 8.22 -2.32
CA ARG A 24 4.10 7.02 -2.98
C ARG A 24 4.15 7.27 -4.48
N LEU A 25 5.31 7.05 -5.09
CA LEU A 25 5.44 7.01 -6.54
C LEU A 25 5.00 5.63 -7.04
N TRP A 26 3.93 5.60 -7.83
CA TRP A 26 3.43 4.38 -8.46
C TRP A 26 4.02 4.24 -9.85
N LEU A 27 4.77 3.16 -10.07
CA LEU A 27 5.27 2.82 -11.40
C LEU A 27 4.32 1.82 -12.06
N ARG A 28 3.90 2.12 -13.29
CA ARG A 28 3.09 1.19 -14.08
C ARG A 28 3.91 -0.05 -14.41
N ILE A 29 3.41 -1.22 -14.02
CA ILE A 29 3.92 -2.49 -14.51
C ILE A 29 3.45 -2.66 -15.97
N PRO A 30 4.32 -3.06 -16.92
CA PRO A 30 3.89 -3.36 -18.28
C PRO A 30 2.75 -4.38 -18.29
N HIS A 31 1.75 -4.19 -19.16
CA HIS A 31 0.50 -4.95 -19.14
C HIS A 31 0.71 -6.47 -19.08
N TYR A 32 1.64 -7.00 -19.87
CA TYR A 32 1.91 -8.43 -19.96
C TYR A 32 2.88 -8.97 -18.89
N ASN A 33 3.36 -8.11 -17.98
CA ASN A 33 4.33 -8.45 -16.95
C ASN A 33 3.74 -8.47 -15.54
N VAL A 34 2.44 -8.15 -15.38
CA VAL A 34 1.78 -8.12 -14.06
C VAL A 34 1.88 -9.47 -13.37
N ASN A 35 1.50 -10.55 -14.06
CA ASN A 35 1.56 -11.91 -13.49
C ASN A 35 2.96 -12.27 -13.00
N TYR A 36 3.98 -12.03 -13.83
CA TYR A 36 5.38 -12.27 -13.46
C TYR A 36 5.78 -11.49 -12.21
N ARG A 37 5.47 -10.19 -12.14
CA ARG A 37 5.82 -9.35 -10.97
C ARG A 37 5.12 -9.80 -9.70
N VAL A 38 3.86 -10.23 -9.80
CA VAL A 38 3.10 -10.72 -8.64
C VAL A 38 3.67 -12.07 -8.17
N ILE A 39 3.91 -13.02 -9.08
CA ILE A 39 4.49 -14.33 -8.73
C ILE A 39 5.88 -14.16 -8.10
N ASP A 40 6.73 -13.31 -8.67
CA ASP A 40 8.05 -13.02 -8.14
C ASP A 40 7.97 -12.43 -6.72
N PHE A 41 7.05 -11.50 -6.47
CA PHE A 41 6.79 -10.97 -5.12
C PHE A 41 6.37 -12.07 -4.14
N LEU A 42 5.43 -12.95 -4.51
CA LEU A 42 4.96 -14.05 -3.65
C LEU A 42 6.11 -15.00 -3.31
N ASN A 43 6.91 -15.40 -4.31
CA ASN A 43 8.03 -16.31 -4.12
C ASN A 43 9.13 -15.71 -3.23
N ASN A 44 9.52 -14.45 -3.48
CA ASN A 44 10.54 -13.75 -2.70
C ASN A 44 10.12 -13.54 -1.23
N ASN A 45 8.82 -13.54 -0.97
CA ASN A 45 8.25 -13.46 0.38
C ASN A 45 7.85 -14.83 0.96
N GLN A 46 8.21 -15.93 0.30
CA GLN A 46 7.91 -17.31 0.73
C GLN A 46 6.40 -17.56 0.92
N ILE A 47 5.57 -16.91 0.11
CA ILE A 47 4.10 -17.09 0.09
C ILE A 47 3.79 -18.21 -0.90
N ASN A 48 4.20 -19.44 -0.56
CA ASN A 48 4.09 -20.61 -1.44
C ASN A 48 3.68 -21.92 -0.73
N ASN A 49 3.49 -21.87 0.59
CA ASN A 49 2.97 -22.97 1.39
C ASN A 49 1.86 -22.44 2.29
N CYS A 50 0.63 -22.39 1.77
CA CYS A 50 -0.48 -21.69 2.40
C CYS A 50 -1.79 -22.47 2.33
N PHE A 51 -2.61 -22.33 3.37
CA PHE A 51 -4.04 -22.61 3.29
C PHE A 51 -4.76 -21.38 2.73
N GLU A 52 -5.81 -21.59 1.95
CA GLU A 52 -6.61 -20.52 1.37
C GLU A 52 -8.05 -20.48 1.92
N TYR A 53 -8.62 -19.28 1.94
CA TYR A 53 -10.03 -19.03 2.14
C TYR A 53 -10.47 -17.84 1.30
N MET A 54 -11.36 -18.09 0.34
CA MET A 54 -11.94 -17.04 -0.49
C MET A 54 -13.13 -16.43 0.25
N GLU A 55 -12.95 -15.23 0.82
CA GLU A 55 -14.02 -14.54 1.55
C GLU A 55 -15.03 -13.92 0.56
N THR A 56 -14.54 -13.32 -0.52
CA THR A 56 -15.35 -12.80 -1.63
C THR A 56 -14.61 -12.99 -2.96
N GLN A 57 -15.25 -12.68 -4.09
CA GLN A 57 -14.59 -12.71 -5.41
C GLN A 57 -13.37 -11.77 -5.54
N THR A 58 -13.22 -10.80 -4.62
CA THR A 58 -12.15 -9.80 -4.61
C THR A 58 -11.29 -9.85 -3.35
N HIS A 59 -11.51 -10.83 -2.46
CA HIS A 59 -10.78 -10.95 -1.20
C HIS A 59 -10.39 -12.39 -0.91
N LEU A 60 -9.10 -12.67 -1.06
CA LEU A 60 -8.46 -13.94 -0.75
C LEU A 60 -7.68 -13.83 0.56
N LYS A 61 -7.96 -14.74 1.50
CA LYS A 61 -7.24 -14.88 2.76
C LYS A 61 -6.33 -16.10 2.69
N LEU A 62 -5.10 -15.94 3.16
CA LEU A 62 -4.10 -17.00 3.20
C LEU A 62 -3.56 -17.15 4.61
N LYS A 63 -3.35 -18.41 5.03
CA LYS A 63 -2.53 -18.76 6.20
C LYS A 63 -1.30 -19.51 5.74
N CYS A 64 -0.15 -18.85 5.74
CA CYS A 64 1.09 -19.38 5.18
C CYS A 64 2.04 -19.85 6.27
N TRP A 65 2.70 -20.98 6.04
CA TRP A 65 3.78 -21.48 6.90
C TRP A 65 5.10 -20.81 6.53
N ARG A 66 5.62 -19.97 7.42
CA ARG A 66 6.86 -19.21 7.24
C ARG A 66 7.61 -19.11 8.57
N GLU A 67 8.93 -19.25 8.54
CA GLU A 67 9.79 -19.08 9.73
C GLU A 67 9.31 -19.91 10.96
N ASN A 68 8.86 -21.15 10.72
CA ASN A 68 8.30 -22.07 11.72
C ASN A 68 7.00 -21.61 12.41
N GLY A 69 6.26 -20.69 11.78
CA GLY A 69 4.96 -20.24 12.25
C GLY A 69 3.93 -20.07 11.15
N LEU A 70 2.67 -19.91 11.54
CA LEU A 70 1.59 -19.51 10.64
C LEU A 70 1.45 -17.99 10.66
N ILE A 71 1.50 -17.38 9.48
CA ILE A 71 1.22 -15.95 9.28
C ILE A 71 -0.06 -15.77 8.46
N ASN A 72 -0.78 -14.68 8.72
CA ASN A 72 -1.97 -14.32 7.96
C ASN A 72 -1.59 -13.33 6.85
N ILE A 73 -2.10 -13.56 5.65
CA ILE A 73 -1.94 -12.68 4.49
C ILE A 73 -3.31 -12.43 3.86
N ASP A 74 -3.61 -11.17 3.55
CA ASP A 74 -4.84 -10.76 2.88
C ASP A 74 -4.51 -10.14 1.52
N ILE A 75 -5.09 -10.68 0.46
CA ILE A 75 -5.03 -10.11 -0.88
C ILE A 75 -6.43 -9.59 -1.22
N LYS A 76 -6.53 -8.27 -1.32
CA LYS A 76 -7.80 -7.57 -1.57
C LYS A 76 -7.69 -6.67 -2.79
N VAL A 77 -8.61 -6.84 -3.73
CA VAL A 77 -8.80 -5.90 -4.84
C VAL A 77 -9.71 -4.78 -4.35
N ASN A 78 -9.12 -3.62 -4.07
CA ASN A 78 -9.89 -2.43 -3.71
C ASN A 78 -10.32 -1.71 -4.98
N ASP A 79 -11.63 -1.63 -5.21
CA ASP A 79 -12.19 -0.73 -6.21
C ASP A 79 -12.29 0.67 -5.60
N TYR A 80 -11.30 1.51 -5.88
CA TYR A 80 -11.41 2.93 -5.63
C TYR A 80 -11.92 3.59 -6.90
N THR A 81 -13.21 3.94 -6.94
CA THR A 81 -13.70 4.89 -7.94
C THR A 81 -12.99 6.22 -7.70
N VAL A 82 -11.90 6.47 -8.44
CA VAL A 82 -11.19 7.74 -8.41
C VAL A 82 -12.07 8.78 -9.09
N ASN A 83 -12.77 9.58 -8.30
CA ASN A 83 -13.51 10.76 -8.76
C ASN A 83 -12.62 12.02 -8.87
N ASP A 84 -11.30 11.86 -8.99
CA ASP A 84 -10.39 12.99 -9.07
C ASP A 84 -10.06 13.31 -10.54
N LYS A 85 -10.90 14.14 -11.15
CA LYS A 85 -10.52 14.86 -12.37
C LYS A 85 -9.28 15.69 -12.05
N ILE A 86 -8.14 15.29 -12.58
CA ILE A 86 -6.91 16.07 -12.52
C ILE A 86 -7.01 17.18 -13.57
N TYR A 87 -7.20 18.43 -13.12
CA TYR A 87 -7.11 19.59 -14.00
C TYR A 87 -5.64 19.97 -14.18
N LEU A 88 -5.07 19.63 -15.33
CA LEU A 88 -3.75 20.14 -15.73
C LEU A 88 -3.95 21.46 -16.48
N HIS A 89 -3.64 22.58 -15.82
CA HIS A 89 -3.44 23.84 -16.52
C HIS A 89 -2.05 23.84 -17.15
N VAL A 90 -1.99 23.56 -18.45
CA VAL A 90 -0.77 23.77 -19.25
C VAL A 90 -0.84 25.20 -19.78
N GLN A 91 0.07 26.06 -19.34
CA GLN A 91 0.27 27.36 -19.98
C GLN A 91 1.18 27.17 -21.20
N PRO A 92 0.78 27.66 -22.39
CA PRO A 92 1.64 27.60 -23.56
C PRO A 92 2.88 28.48 -23.33
N TYR A 93 4.04 27.96 -23.74
CA TYR A 93 5.29 28.72 -23.76
C TYR A 93 5.31 29.58 -25.02
N ASP A 94 5.31 30.91 -24.85
CA ASP A 94 5.48 31.84 -25.96
C ASP A 94 6.94 31.79 -26.44
N SER A 95 7.16 31.16 -27.60
CA SER A 95 8.45 31.19 -28.28
C SER A 95 8.71 32.60 -28.81
N ILE A 96 9.82 33.20 -28.38
CA ILE A 96 10.33 34.50 -28.84
C ILE A 96 10.47 34.48 -30.36
N VAL A 97 9.81 35.45 -31.01
CA VAL A 97 9.92 35.71 -32.46
C VAL A 97 11.34 36.18 -32.75
N VAL A 98 12.05 35.45 -33.61
CA VAL A 98 13.33 35.87 -34.23
C VAL A 98 13.04 36.75 -35.43
#